data_AF-A0A960JRT9-F1
#
_entry.id   AF-A0A960JRT9-F1
#
_cell.length_a   1.000
_cell.length_b   1.000
_cell.length_c   1.000
_cell.angle_alpha   90.00
_cell.angle_beta   90.00
_cell.angle_gamma   90.00
#
_symmetry.space_group_name_H-M   'P 1'
#
loop_
_entity.id
_entity.type
_entity.pdbx_description
1 polymer ?
#
loop_
_entity_poly.entity_id
_entity_poly.type
_entity_poly.pdbx_seq_one_letter_code
_entity_poly.pdbx_strand_id
1 'polypeptide(L)'
;GGDDVVVALAASGRTPLVVAVAEAARTRGALTVGVANNPDSPLAAACDLSVELLTGPEPIAGSTRMSAGLAQKLFLATFSTSVMVALGMNYSNHMTRTTSALSKLTARRQRTVQTLADVDADAASTLLRAAQGDVEVAVVMARCGVEAPAAIELLARHDSLREVLERCG
;
A
#
# COMPACT_ATOMS: atom_id res chain seq x y z
N GLY A 1 5.36 5.78 18.35
CA GLY A 1 5.28 7.13 18.94
C GLY A 1 4.02 7.80 18.43
N GLY A 2 3.92 9.12 18.58
CA GLY A 2 2.74 9.88 18.11
C GLY A 2 2.54 9.82 16.59
N ASP A 3 3.61 9.60 15.84
CA ASP A 3 3.59 9.54 14.38
C ASP A 3 3.27 8.13 13.82
N ASP A 4 3.04 7.15 14.69
CA ASP A 4 2.73 5.78 14.29
C ASP A 4 1.22 5.50 14.33
N VAL A 5 0.78 4.57 13.48
CA VAL A 5 -0.55 3.98 13.52
C VAL A 5 -0.43 2.51 13.92
N VAL A 6 -1.19 2.08 14.93
CA VAL A 6 -1.25 0.67 15.36
C VAL A 6 -2.59 0.07 14.95
N VAL A 7 -2.54 -0.91 14.05
CA VAL A 7 -3.71 -1.71 13.63
C VAL A 7 -3.67 -3.03 14.40
N ALA A 8 -4.55 -3.17 15.39
CA ALA A 8 -4.63 -4.33 16.27
C ALA A 8 -5.75 -5.28 15.78
N LEU A 9 -5.42 -6.57 15.60
CA LEU A 9 -6.37 -7.56 15.07
C LEU A 9 -6.64 -8.67 16.08
N ALA A 10 -7.92 -8.91 16.39
CA ALA A 10 -8.35 -10.09 17.12
C ALA A 10 -9.78 -10.45 16.71
N ALA A 11 -9.99 -11.61 16.08
CA ALA A 11 -11.33 -12.04 15.66
C ALA A 11 -12.32 -12.08 16.83
N SER A 12 -11.88 -12.57 17.99
CA SER A 12 -12.68 -12.60 19.22
C SER A 12 -12.92 -11.20 19.81
N GLY A 13 -12.10 -10.21 19.44
CA GLY A 13 -12.07 -8.87 20.01
C GLY A 13 -11.60 -8.80 21.48
N ARG A 14 -11.18 -9.93 22.07
CA ARG A 14 -10.86 -10.04 23.51
C ARG A 14 -9.52 -10.70 23.81
N THR A 15 -8.66 -10.89 22.81
CA THR A 15 -7.32 -11.48 23.00
C THR A 15 -6.49 -10.56 23.92
N PRO A 16 -6.14 -10.97 25.16
CA PRO A 16 -5.60 -10.04 26.16
C PRO A 16 -4.34 -9.31 25.72
N LEU A 17 -3.43 -10.01 25.04
CA LEU A 17 -2.20 -9.40 24.50
C LEU A 17 -2.50 -8.29 23.49
N VAL A 18 -3.48 -8.50 22.61
CA VAL A 18 -3.82 -7.53 21.55
C VAL A 18 -4.45 -6.28 22.16
N VAL A 19 -5.36 -6.46 23.13
CA VAL A 19 -5.99 -5.35 23.86
C VAL A 19 -4.93 -4.54 24.62
N ALA A 20 -4.06 -5.21 25.38
CA ALA A 20 -3.00 -4.53 26.13
C ALA A 20 -2.03 -3.76 25.22
N VAL A 21 -1.67 -4.32 24.05
CA VAL A 21 -0.85 -3.62 23.06
C VAL A 21 -1.56 -2.39 22.51
N ALA A 22 -2.85 -2.48 22.20
CA ALA A 22 -3.64 -1.34 21.73
C ALA A 22 -3.71 -0.21 22.78
N GLU A 23 -4.05 -0.53 24.03
CA GLU A 23 -4.08 0.45 25.14
C GLU A 23 -2.71 1.13 25.34
N ALA A 24 -1.64 0.33 25.28
CA ALA A 24 -0.29 0.81 25.48
C ALA A 24 0.22 1.65 24.28
N ALA A 25 -0.27 1.39 23.06
CA ALA A 25 0.00 2.21 21.88
C ALA A 25 -0.72 3.56 21.97
N ARG A 26 -2.01 3.53 22.33
CA ARG A 26 -2.84 4.71 22.52
C ARG A 26 -2.28 5.64 23.60
N THR A 27 -1.87 5.08 24.73
CA THR A 27 -1.22 5.84 25.82
C THR A 27 0.08 6.52 25.38
N ARG A 28 0.77 5.96 24.38
CA ARG A 28 1.98 6.53 23.78
C ARG A 28 1.70 7.52 22.64
N GLY A 29 0.43 7.85 22.41
CA GLY A 29 -0.03 8.84 21.42
C GLY A 29 -0.17 8.31 20.00
N ALA A 30 0.04 7.02 19.75
CA ALA A 30 -0.19 6.44 18.42
C ALA A 30 -1.69 6.43 18.11
N LEU A 31 -2.08 6.66 16.85
CA LEU A 31 -3.45 6.41 16.41
C LEU A 31 -3.71 4.90 16.45
N THR A 32 -4.78 4.48 17.14
CA THR A 32 -5.10 3.06 17.30
C THR A 32 -6.37 2.66 16.56
N VAL A 33 -6.29 1.55 15.81
CA VAL A 33 -7.40 0.96 15.06
C VAL A 33 -7.59 -0.48 15.51
N GLY A 34 -8.76 -0.80 16.09
CA GLY A 34 -9.12 -2.15 16.53
C GLY A 34 -9.96 -2.87 15.47
N VAL A 35 -9.52 -4.05 15.03
CA VAL A 35 -10.24 -4.89 14.06
C VAL A 35 -10.71 -6.17 14.73
N ALA A 36 -12.03 -6.33 14.82
CA ALA A 36 -12.67 -7.48 15.46
C ALA A 36 -13.83 -8.02 14.62
N ASN A 37 -14.27 -9.25 14.91
CA ASN A 37 -15.40 -9.88 14.23
C ASN A 37 -16.63 -10.04 15.16
N ASN A 38 -16.54 -9.52 16.38
CA ASN A 38 -17.62 -9.41 17.34
C ASN A 38 -17.88 -7.92 17.62
N PRO A 39 -19.15 -7.51 17.76
CA PRO A 39 -19.50 -6.14 18.09
C PRO A 39 -19.09 -5.79 19.52
N ASP A 40 -18.89 -4.50 19.78
CA ASP A 40 -18.71 -3.91 21.12
C ASP A 40 -17.60 -4.61 21.94
N SER A 41 -16.54 -5.02 21.25
CA SER A 41 -15.49 -5.84 21.85
C SER A 41 -14.55 -5.04 22.76
N PRO A 42 -13.85 -5.68 23.72
CA PRO A 42 -12.81 -5.03 24.51
C PRO A 42 -11.75 -4.31 23.64
N LEU A 43 -11.39 -4.89 22.51
CA LEU A 43 -10.47 -4.27 21.55
C LEU A 43 -11.06 -3.01 20.91
N ALA A 44 -12.36 -3.00 20.61
CA ALA A 44 -13.04 -1.82 20.08
C ALA A 44 -13.01 -0.66 21.09
N ALA A 45 -13.21 -0.95 22.38
CA ALA A 45 -13.15 0.05 23.45
C ALA A 45 -11.72 0.56 23.74
N ALA A 46 -10.71 -0.29 23.50
CA ALA A 46 -9.30 0.06 23.74
C ALA A 46 -8.72 1.02 22.69
N CYS A 47 -9.28 1.03 21.48
CA CYS A 47 -8.76 1.80 20.33
C CYS A 47 -9.50 3.14 20.11
N ASP A 48 -8.90 4.05 19.35
CA ASP A 48 -9.51 5.32 18.93
C ASP A 48 -10.55 5.10 17.82
N LEU A 49 -10.28 4.14 16.93
CA LEU A 49 -11.18 3.73 15.86
C LEU A 49 -11.43 2.22 15.94
N SER A 50 -12.63 1.78 15.58
CA SER A 50 -13.00 0.37 15.51
C SER A 50 -13.51 -0.02 14.11
N VAL A 51 -13.14 -1.22 13.68
CA VAL A 51 -13.63 -1.87 12.46
C VAL A 51 -14.19 -3.23 12.82
N GLU A 52 -15.51 -3.34 12.77
CA GLU A 52 -16.24 -4.54 13.17
C GLU A 52 -16.67 -5.35 11.94
N LEU A 53 -15.92 -6.40 11.64
CA LEU A 53 -16.13 -7.29 10.51
C LEU A 53 -17.09 -8.42 10.90
N LEU A 54 -18.37 -8.10 11.05
CA LEU A 54 -19.39 -9.02 11.56
C LEU A 54 -19.67 -10.18 10.60
N THR A 55 -18.87 -11.25 10.70
CA THR A 55 -18.94 -12.43 9.80
C THR A 55 -19.96 -13.48 10.25
N GLY A 56 -20.50 -13.35 11.46
CA GLY A 56 -21.37 -14.35 12.07
C GLY A 56 -20.63 -15.63 12.53
N PRO A 57 -21.39 -16.68 12.91
CA PRO A 57 -20.82 -17.95 13.34
C PRO A 57 -20.01 -18.66 12.24
N GLU A 58 -18.92 -19.32 12.64
CA GLU A 58 -18.10 -20.08 11.71
C GLU A 58 -18.69 -21.47 11.42
N PRO A 59 -18.51 -22.03 10.20
CA PRO A 59 -18.96 -23.38 9.88
C PRO A 59 -18.34 -24.47 10.77
N ILE A 60 -17.10 -24.26 11.21
CA ILE A 60 -16.45 -25.04 12.26
C ILE A 60 -16.42 -24.17 13.50
N ALA A 61 -17.14 -24.57 14.55
CA ALA A 61 -17.27 -23.79 15.78
C ALA A 61 -15.90 -23.35 16.32
N GLY A 62 -15.70 -22.04 16.46
CA GLY A 62 -14.47 -21.44 16.97
C GLY A 62 -13.29 -21.36 15.99
N SER A 63 -13.40 -21.89 14.76
CA SER A 63 -12.34 -21.85 13.76
C SER A 63 -12.29 -20.51 13.02
N THR A 64 -11.95 -19.43 13.73
CA THR A 64 -11.91 -18.05 13.19
C THR A 64 -10.85 -17.80 12.11
N ARG A 65 -10.01 -18.80 11.77
CA ARG A 65 -9.15 -18.75 10.57
C ARG A 65 -9.95 -18.80 9.25
N MET A 66 -11.25 -19.05 9.32
CA MET A 66 -12.16 -19.16 8.17
C MET A 66 -12.73 -17.79 7.80
N SER A 67 -14.02 -17.54 8.02
CA SER A 67 -14.69 -16.32 7.56
C SER A 67 -14.08 -15.07 8.18
N ALA A 68 -13.82 -15.10 9.49
CA ALA A 68 -13.22 -13.99 10.21
C ALA A 68 -11.80 -13.67 9.70
N GLY A 69 -10.95 -14.68 9.54
CA GLY A 69 -9.60 -14.53 9.02
C GLY A 69 -9.57 -14.03 7.56
N LEU A 70 -10.49 -14.50 6.71
CA LEU A 70 -10.63 -14.00 5.34
C LEU A 70 -11.08 -12.54 5.31
N ALA A 71 -12.03 -12.15 6.16
CA ALA A 71 -12.48 -10.77 6.28
C ALA A 71 -11.33 -9.84 6.72
N GLN A 72 -10.56 -10.24 7.73
CA GLN A 72 -9.39 -9.48 8.18
C GLN A 72 -8.32 -9.36 7.11
N LYS A 73 -8.04 -10.43 6.35
CA LYS A 73 -7.11 -10.38 5.21
C LYS A 73 -7.59 -9.39 4.14
N LEU A 74 -8.87 -9.43 3.80
CA LEU A 74 -9.45 -8.51 2.83
C LEU A 74 -9.35 -7.06 3.33
N PHE A 75 -9.68 -6.81 4.59
CA PHE A 75 -9.51 -5.50 5.22
C PHE A 75 -8.06 -5.00 5.09
N LEU A 76 -7.07 -5.80 5.50
CA LEU A 76 -5.66 -5.40 5.45
C LEU A 76 -5.17 -5.13 4.01
N ALA A 77 -5.57 -5.97 3.06
CA ALA A 77 -5.23 -5.79 1.65
C ALA A 77 -5.83 -4.49 1.10
N THR A 78 -7.10 -4.22 1.38
CA THR A 78 -7.79 -3.00 0.96
C THR A 78 -7.20 -1.77 1.64
N PHE A 79 -7.07 -1.80 2.97
CA PHE A 79 -6.55 -0.68 3.77
C PHE A 79 -5.15 -0.26 3.32
N SER A 80 -4.22 -1.21 3.24
CA SER A 80 -2.85 -0.92 2.80
C SER A 80 -2.82 -0.40 1.35
N THR A 81 -3.62 -0.97 0.46
CA THR A 81 -3.72 -0.50 -0.94
C THR A 81 -4.27 0.93 -0.99
N SER A 82 -5.34 1.23 -0.25
CA SER A 82 -5.95 2.57 -0.20
C SER A 82 -4.97 3.62 0.33
N VAL A 83 -4.18 3.28 1.36
CA VAL A 83 -3.12 4.17 1.87
C VAL A 83 -2.06 4.43 0.80
N MET A 84 -1.58 3.38 0.12
CA MET A 84 -0.57 3.54 -0.94
C MET A 84 -1.09 4.38 -2.11
N VAL A 85 -2.36 4.23 -2.48
CA VAL A 85 -3.03 5.06 -3.50
C VAL A 85 -3.12 6.52 -3.05
N ALA A 86 -3.54 6.77 -1.82
CA ALA A 86 -3.65 8.12 -1.27
C ALA A 86 -2.28 8.82 -1.18
N LEU A 87 -1.21 8.07 -0.94
CA LEU A 87 0.17 8.55 -0.91
C LEU A 87 0.82 8.67 -2.30
N GLY A 88 0.07 8.45 -3.40
CA GLY A 88 0.61 8.58 -4.75
C GLY A 88 1.67 7.53 -5.11
N MET A 89 1.72 6.40 -4.41
CA MET A 89 2.72 5.33 -4.60
C MET A 89 2.49 4.46 -5.85
N ASN A 90 1.42 4.75 -6.59
CA ASN A 90 1.07 4.12 -7.86
C ASN A 90 0.57 5.17 -8.85
N TYR A 91 0.63 4.83 -10.14
CA TYR A 91 0.08 5.66 -11.19
C TYR A 91 -1.03 4.92 -11.93
N SER A 92 -2.24 5.49 -11.92
CA SER A 92 -3.45 4.79 -12.38
C SER A 92 -3.56 3.42 -11.68
N ASN A 93 -3.78 2.33 -12.41
CA ASN A 93 -3.78 0.95 -11.93
C ASN A 93 -2.39 0.26 -12.00
N HIS A 94 -1.31 1.00 -12.24
CA HIS A 94 0.04 0.45 -12.36
C HIS A 94 0.87 0.66 -11.08
N MET A 95 1.51 -0.43 -10.64
CA MET A 95 2.47 -0.40 -9.54
C MET A 95 3.83 0.06 -10.07
N THR A 96 4.14 1.34 -9.88
CA THR A 96 5.34 1.99 -10.43
C THR A 96 6.56 1.83 -9.53
N ARG A 97 6.41 1.88 -8.20
CA ARG A 97 7.52 1.83 -7.22
C ARG A 97 7.97 0.41 -6.84
N THR A 98 8.09 -0.51 -7.81
CA THR A 98 8.57 -1.87 -7.55
C THR A 98 10.10 -1.96 -7.64
N THR A 99 10.77 -2.38 -6.55
CA THR A 99 12.25 -2.49 -6.49
C THR A 99 12.81 -3.91 -6.64
N SER A 100 11.96 -4.93 -6.80
CA SER A 100 12.41 -6.32 -6.83
C SER A 100 13.17 -6.69 -8.11
N ALA A 101 14.27 -7.44 -7.94
CA ALA A 101 15.10 -7.97 -9.01
C ALA A 101 14.60 -9.28 -9.64
N LEU A 102 13.47 -9.85 -9.18
CA LEU A 102 12.92 -11.09 -9.74
C LEU A 102 12.55 -10.91 -11.21
N SER A 103 12.88 -11.89 -12.05
CA SER A 103 12.66 -11.85 -13.50
C SER A 103 11.22 -11.48 -13.90
N LYS A 104 10.21 -12.08 -13.24
CA LYS A 104 8.79 -11.74 -13.43
C LYS A 104 8.49 -10.25 -13.19
N LEU A 105 9.10 -9.67 -12.16
CA LEU A 105 8.89 -8.28 -11.77
C LEU A 105 9.67 -7.33 -12.67
N THR A 106 10.85 -7.72 -13.15
CA THR A 106 11.55 -7.00 -14.23
C THR A 106 10.71 -6.94 -15.51
N ALA A 107 10.13 -8.07 -15.95
CA ALA A 107 9.24 -8.08 -17.11
C ALA A 107 7.95 -7.25 -16.89
N ARG A 108 7.46 -7.17 -15.65
CA ARG A 108 6.33 -6.29 -15.30
C ARG A 108 6.72 -4.80 -15.38
N ARG A 109 7.90 -4.42 -14.90
CA ARG A 109 8.41 -3.05 -15.00
C ARG A 109 8.53 -2.62 -16.46
N GLN A 110 9.12 -3.46 -17.31
CA GLN A 110 9.25 -3.18 -18.75
C GLN A 110 7.88 -2.98 -19.42
N ARG A 111 6.90 -3.86 -19.14
CA ARG A 111 5.53 -3.68 -19.64
C ARG A 111 4.87 -2.41 -19.12
N THR A 112 5.12 -2.05 -17.87
CA THR A 112 4.60 -0.82 -17.27
C THR A 112 5.17 0.41 -17.98
N VAL A 113 6.47 0.45 -18.25
CA VAL A 113 7.09 1.54 -19.01
C VAL A 113 6.53 1.61 -20.43
N GLN A 114 6.41 0.48 -21.14
CA GLN A 114 5.79 0.45 -22.48
C GLN A 114 4.41 1.11 -22.47
N THR A 115 3.54 0.72 -21.53
CA THR A 115 2.18 1.25 -21.45
C THR A 115 2.15 2.72 -21.05
N LEU A 116 2.94 3.14 -20.05
CA LEU A 116 2.86 4.50 -19.51
C LEU A 116 3.62 5.53 -20.35
N ALA A 117 4.70 5.12 -21.01
CA ALA A 117 5.48 5.97 -21.90
C ALA A 117 5.00 5.92 -23.36
N ASP A 118 4.15 4.96 -23.72
CA ASP A 118 3.71 4.68 -25.10
C ASP A 118 4.89 4.41 -26.05
N VAL A 119 5.72 3.45 -25.66
CA VAL A 119 6.94 3.05 -26.39
C VAL A 119 7.00 1.55 -26.57
N ASP A 120 7.80 1.10 -27.55
CA ASP A 120 8.04 -0.33 -27.77
C ASP A 120 8.92 -0.96 -26.67
N ALA A 121 9.07 -2.28 -26.74
CA ALA A 121 9.80 -3.06 -25.76
C ALA A 121 11.29 -2.71 -25.67
N ASP A 122 11.92 -2.34 -26.78
CA ASP A 122 13.36 -2.05 -26.86
C ASP A 122 13.67 -0.66 -26.31
N ALA A 123 12.82 0.32 -26.65
CA ALA A 123 12.84 1.65 -26.07
C ALA A 123 12.60 1.59 -24.55
N ALA A 124 11.58 0.84 -24.09
CA ALA A 124 11.32 0.66 -22.67
C ALA A 124 12.50 0.01 -21.91
N SER A 125 13.15 -0.99 -22.51
CA SER A 125 14.34 -1.63 -21.95
C SER A 125 15.51 -0.65 -21.83
N THR A 126 15.69 0.22 -22.83
CA THR A 126 16.73 1.24 -22.83
C THR A 126 16.48 2.32 -21.79
N LEU A 127 15.25 2.83 -21.70
CA LEU A 127 14.83 3.77 -20.67
C LEU A 127 15.01 3.21 -19.26
N LEU A 128 14.59 1.95 -19.03
CA LEU A 128 14.79 1.30 -17.73
C LEU A 128 16.26 1.13 -17.37
N ARG A 129 17.13 0.83 -18.34
CA ARG A 129 18.58 0.76 -18.07
C ARG A 129 19.14 2.13 -17.69
N ALA A 130 18.77 3.19 -18.41
CA ALA A 130 19.19 4.55 -18.10
C ALA A 130 18.65 5.03 -16.74
N ALA A 131 17.43 4.63 -16.38
CA ALA A 131 16.78 4.89 -15.10
C ALA A 131 17.21 3.93 -13.97
N GLN A 132 18.22 3.08 -14.18
CA GLN A 132 18.70 2.09 -13.20
C GLN A 132 17.58 1.16 -12.66
N GLY A 133 16.59 0.88 -13.49
CA GLY A 133 15.45 0.03 -13.19
C GLY A 133 14.28 0.73 -12.52
N ASP A 134 14.34 2.04 -12.28
CA ASP A 134 13.23 2.83 -11.77
C ASP A 134 12.21 3.12 -12.88
N VAL A 135 10.95 2.74 -12.63
CA VAL A 135 9.86 2.89 -13.60
C VAL A 135 9.41 4.35 -13.70
N GLU A 136 9.33 5.08 -12.59
CA GLU A 136 8.85 6.46 -12.60
C GLU A 136 9.84 7.35 -13.33
N VAL A 137 11.14 7.18 -13.06
CA VAL A 137 12.20 7.90 -13.77
C VAL A 137 12.15 7.58 -15.27
N ALA A 138 12.06 6.30 -15.65
CA ALA A 138 11.98 5.90 -17.06
C ALA A 138 10.77 6.50 -17.79
N VAL A 139 9.61 6.55 -17.13
CA VAL A 139 8.40 7.15 -17.70
C VAL A 139 8.53 8.66 -17.84
N VAL A 140 9.07 9.35 -16.83
CA VAL A 140 9.32 10.80 -16.88
C VAL A 140 10.31 11.16 -17.99
N MET A 141 11.41 10.40 -18.12
CA MET A 141 12.37 10.62 -19.21
C MET A 141 11.69 10.59 -20.59
N ALA A 142 10.86 9.57 -20.84
CA ALA A 142 10.17 9.42 -22.11
C ALA A 142 9.09 10.47 -22.36
N ARG A 143 8.28 10.79 -21.33
CA ARG A 143 7.12 11.68 -21.45
C ARG A 143 7.50 13.16 -21.43
N CYS A 144 8.57 13.51 -20.73
CA CYS A 144 9.01 14.90 -20.56
C CYS A 144 10.22 15.24 -21.43
N GLY A 145 10.83 14.26 -22.11
CA GLY A 145 11.99 14.47 -22.97
C GLY A 145 13.25 14.91 -22.20
N VAL A 146 13.43 14.40 -20.98
CA VAL A 146 14.55 14.76 -20.09
C VAL A 146 15.44 13.57 -19.77
N GLU A 147 16.68 13.84 -19.39
CA GLU A 147 17.62 12.83 -18.92
C GLU A 147 17.33 12.41 -17.46
N ALA A 148 17.84 11.23 -17.07
CA ALA A 148 17.58 10.64 -15.75
C ALA A 148 17.82 11.58 -14.56
N PRO A 149 18.91 12.40 -14.49
CA PRO A 149 19.11 13.31 -13.37
C PRO A 149 17.99 14.35 -13.22
N ALA A 150 17.51 14.92 -14.33
CA ALA A 150 16.42 15.89 -14.33
C ALA A 150 15.07 15.22 -13.99
N ALA A 151 14.84 13.99 -14.48
CA ALA A 151 13.66 13.21 -14.11
C ALA A 151 13.60 12.92 -12.60
N ILE A 152 14.73 12.54 -11.99
CA ILE A 152 14.85 12.32 -10.54
C ILE A 152 14.55 13.61 -9.77
N GLU A 153 15.08 14.74 -10.22
CA GLU A 153 14.84 16.03 -9.58
C GLU A 153 13.37 16.46 -9.67
N LEU A 154 12.70 16.23 -10.81
CA LEU A 154 11.28 16.48 -10.97
C LEU A 154 10.46 15.61 -10.00
N LEU A 155 10.76 14.30 -9.93
CA LEU A 155 10.07 13.39 -9.01
C LEU A 155 10.29 13.74 -7.54
N ALA A 156 11.46 14.28 -7.18
CA ALA A 156 11.74 14.69 -5.80
C ALA A 156 11.00 15.97 -5.36
N ARG A 157 10.53 16.77 -6.31
CA ARG A 157 9.80 18.03 -6.06
C ARG A 157 8.27 17.86 -6.01
N HIS A 158 7.78 16.65 -6.27
CA HIS A 158 6.36 16.35 -6.42
C HIS A 158 5.98 15.08 -5.64
N ASP A 159 4.74 15.02 -5.16
CA ASP A 159 4.31 13.92 -4.30
C ASP A 159 3.98 12.65 -5.10
N SER A 160 3.68 12.80 -6.41
CA SER A 160 3.30 11.67 -7.26
C SER A 160 3.76 11.81 -8.71
N LEU A 161 3.86 10.66 -9.41
CA LEU A 161 4.12 10.63 -10.86
C LEU A 161 3.05 11.40 -11.65
N ARG A 162 1.80 11.43 -11.16
CA ARG A 162 0.71 12.15 -11.84
C ARG A 162 0.99 13.64 -11.94
N GLU A 163 1.37 14.26 -10.84
CA GLU A 163 1.69 15.70 -10.82
C GLU A 163 2.84 16.06 -11.75
N VAL A 164 3.84 15.18 -11.87
CA VAL A 164 4.96 15.38 -12.79
C VAL A 164 4.48 15.32 -14.24
N LEU A 165 3.72 14.28 -14.59
CA LEU A 165 3.27 14.08 -15.98
C LEU A 165 2.27 15.13 -16.46
N GLU A 166 1.43 15.68 -15.57
CA GLU A 166 0.53 16.80 -15.90
C GLU A 166 1.28 18.10 -16.27
N ARG A 167 2.54 18.24 -15.87
CA ARG A 167 3.39 19.41 -16.15
C ARG A 167 4.26 19.26 -17.38
N CYS A 168 4.37 18.03 -17.92
CA CYS A 168 5.16 17.74 -19.12
C CYS A 168 4.33 17.83 -20.41
N GLY A 169 3.02 18.03 -20.29
CA GLY A 169 2.10 18.25 -21.41
C GLY A 169 2.01 19.71 -21.85
#